data_AF-B0M0F9-F1
#
_entry.id   AF-B0M0F9-F1
#
_cell.length_a   1.000
_cell.length_b   1.000
_cell.length_c   1.000
_cell.angle_alpha   90.00
_cell.angle_beta   90.00
_cell.angle_gamma   90.00
#
_symmetry.space_group_name_H-M   'P 1'
#
loop_
_entity.id
_entity.type
_entity.pdbx_description
1 polymer ?
#
loop_
_entity_poly.entity_id
_entity_poly.type
_entity_poly.pdbx_seq_one_letter_code
_entity_poly.pdbx_strand_id
1 'polypeptide(L)'
;STEQATESSNLLGKSVEMLTNAIAEMRTYGEGFIIADQSPGLLDLAVIRNTNTKIILRLPEYSDRELVGKSANLNEEQINELAKLPKGVAAVYQNEWLEPVLCKVAKYDSTEMVFQQPTQLVRTESPYHRLAILELLTTSPNLDSTLSFEELQELTLAVGLDSLTQVRIFNFLRTTSPDNFSMHELAHILGKVYPELVEKIRLKAEKGLEPPALT
;
A
#
# COMPACT_ATOMS: atom_id res chain seq x y z
N SER A 1 -24.16 25.12 25.56
CA SER A 1 -24.05 23.80 24.88
C SER A 1 -23.89 23.91 23.36
N THR A 2 -23.29 24.99 22.85
CA THR A 2 -23.04 25.24 21.42
C THR A 2 -21.55 25.18 21.05
N GLU A 3 -20.65 25.06 22.04
CA GLU A 3 -19.19 25.03 21.80
C GLU A 3 -18.66 23.62 21.49
N GLN A 4 -19.35 22.57 21.94
CA GLN A 4 -18.91 21.18 21.76
C GLN A 4 -19.10 20.65 20.33
N ALA A 5 -19.97 21.29 19.53
CA ALA A 5 -20.17 20.95 18.11
C ALA A 5 -19.10 21.56 17.19
N THR A 6 -18.43 22.62 17.64
CA THR A 6 -17.41 23.33 16.85
C THR A 6 -16.06 22.61 16.91
N GLU A 7 -15.73 21.98 18.05
CA GLU A 7 -14.51 21.18 18.22
C GLU A 7 -14.53 19.87 17.41
N SER A 8 -15.67 19.18 17.35
CA SER A 8 -15.83 17.96 16.55
C SER A 8 -15.76 18.23 15.05
N SER A 9 -16.36 19.34 14.60
CA SER A 9 -16.24 19.84 13.22
C SER A 9 -14.78 20.15 12.84
N ASN A 10 -14.01 20.73 13.77
CA ASN A 10 -12.60 21.03 13.58
C ASN A 10 -11.72 19.77 13.52
N LEU A 11 -12.02 18.74 14.32
CA LEU A 11 -11.30 17.47 14.27
C LEU A 11 -11.60 16.67 13.00
N LEU A 12 -12.85 16.71 12.51
CA LEU A 12 -13.23 16.06 11.26
C LEU A 12 -12.53 16.74 10.07
N GLY A 13 -12.61 18.08 9.98
CA GLY A 13 -11.93 18.86 8.95
C GLY A 13 -10.41 18.68 8.96
N LYS A 14 -9.80 18.61 10.15
CA LYS A 14 -8.36 18.38 10.30
C LYS A 14 -7.96 16.94 9.95
N SER A 15 -8.79 15.94 10.26
CA SER A 15 -8.56 14.54 9.87
C SER A 15 -8.68 14.34 8.36
N VAL A 16 -9.58 15.08 7.72
CA VAL A 16 -9.74 15.14 6.26
C VAL A 16 -8.59 15.87 5.58
N GLU A 17 -8.12 16.98 6.15
CA GLU A 17 -6.95 17.70 5.67
C GLU A 17 -5.70 16.84 5.81
N MET A 18 -5.54 16.15 6.95
CA MET A 18 -4.49 15.16 7.17
C MET A 18 -4.58 14.00 6.16
N LEU A 19 -5.78 13.46 5.91
CA LEU A 19 -6.01 12.46 4.88
C LEU A 19 -5.56 12.98 3.52
N THR A 20 -6.06 14.14 3.09
CA THR A 20 -5.78 14.76 1.79
C THR A 20 -4.30 15.07 1.59
N ASN A 21 -3.63 15.59 2.63
CA ASN A 21 -2.19 15.83 2.61
C ASN A 21 -1.40 14.50 2.57
N ALA A 22 -1.85 13.47 3.30
CA ALA A 22 -1.28 12.14 3.21
C ALA A 22 -1.48 11.53 1.80
N ILE A 23 -2.63 11.72 1.13
CA ILE A 23 -2.85 11.27 -0.26
C ILE A 23 -1.80 11.88 -1.19
N ALA A 24 -1.51 13.18 -1.02
CA ALA A 24 -0.53 13.89 -1.85
C ALA A 24 0.89 13.40 -1.59
N GLU A 25 1.25 13.14 -0.33
CA GLU A 25 2.59 12.70 0.08
C GLU A 25 2.87 11.22 -0.27
N MET A 26 1.90 10.32 -0.07
CA MET A 26 2.00 8.87 -0.31
C MET A 26 2.35 8.50 -1.77
N ARG A 27 1.91 9.32 -2.73
CA ARG A 27 2.26 9.14 -4.16
C ARG A 27 3.77 9.15 -4.43
N THR A 28 4.53 9.90 -3.63
CA THR A 28 5.99 10.01 -3.78
C THR A 28 6.71 8.74 -3.32
N TYR A 29 6.14 8.06 -2.32
CA TYR A 29 6.73 6.86 -1.72
C TYR A 29 6.24 5.56 -2.37
N GLY A 30 5.34 5.64 -3.36
CA GLY A 30 4.73 4.47 -3.97
C GLY A 30 3.80 3.72 -3.01
N GLU A 31 3.36 4.39 -1.94
CA GLU A 31 2.40 3.85 -0.99
C GLU A 31 0.98 4.15 -1.47
N GLY A 32 0.11 3.15 -1.38
CA GLY A 32 -1.31 3.28 -1.67
C GLY A 32 -2.13 2.99 -0.41
N PHE A 33 -3.27 3.65 -0.29
CA PHE A 33 -4.27 3.31 0.72
C PHE A 33 -5.60 3.03 0.01
N ILE A 34 -6.43 2.22 0.65
CA ILE A 34 -7.75 1.87 0.16
C ILE A 34 -8.75 2.31 1.23
N ILE A 35 -9.82 2.97 0.78
CA ILE A 35 -10.94 3.33 1.64
C ILE A 35 -12.12 2.47 1.23
N ALA A 36 -12.68 1.76 2.20
CA ALA A 36 -13.90 0.96 2.04
C ALA A 36 -14.96 1.52 2.99
N ASP A 37 -16.06 2.00 2.43
CA ASP A 37 -17.18 2.58 3.17
C ASP A 37 -18.52 2.18 2.52
N GLN A 38 -19.55 2.04 3.33
CA GLN A 38 -20.93 1.73 2.91
C GLN A 38 -21.79 2.98 2.69
N SER A 39 -21.36 4.12 3.21
CA SER A 39 -22.05 5.41 3.21
C SER A 39 -21.12 6.51 2.71
N PRO A 40 -20.81 6.53 1.40
CA PRO A 40 -19.86 7.49 0.84
C PRO A 40 -20.29 8.95 1.07
N GLY A 41 -21.59 9.26 1.21
CA GLY A 41 -22.06 10.60 1.57
C GLY A 41 -21.63 11.10 2.96
N LEU A 42 -21.12 10.23 3.83
CA LEU A 42 -20.52 10.61 5.12
C LEU A 42 -19.02 10.91 5.01
N LEU A 43 -18.38 10.52 3.90
CA LEU A 43 -16.99 10.85 3.63
C LEU A 43 -16.88 12.29 3.14
N ASP A 44 -15.74 12.91 3.42
CA ASP A 44 -15.45 14.21 2.86
C ASP A 44 -15.32 14.13 1.33
N LEU A 45 -15.88 15.12 0.64
CA LEU A 45 -15.85 15.23 -0.82
C LEU A 45 -14.42 15.22 -1.39
N ALA A 46 -13.42 15.66 -0.63
CA ALA A 46 -12.01 15.61 -1.03
C ALA A 46 -11.53 14.16 -1.17
N VAL A 47 -11.95 13.26 -0.30
CA VAL A 47 -11.57 11.83 -0.35
C VAL A 47 -12.08 11.20 -1.64
N ILE A 48 -13.35 11.42 -1.96
CA ILE A 48 -14.00 10.87 -3.16
C ILE A 48 -13.37 11.44 -4.43
N ARG A 49 -13.07 12.74 -4.45
CA ARG A 49 -12.45 13.41 -5.60
C ARG A 49 -11.00 13.01 -5.81
N ASN A 50 -10.22 12.84 -4.75
CA ASN A 50 -8.77 12.61 -4.84
C ASN A 50 -8.36 11.13 -4.96
N THR A 51 -9.29 10.19 -4.69
CA THR A 51 -9.04 8.76 -4.90
C THR A 51 -9.04 8.44 -6.40
N ASN A 52 -7.94 7.88 -6.88
CA ASN A 52 -7.73 7.59 -8.31
C ASN A 52 -8.63 6.45 -8.80
N THR A 53 -8.55 5.29 -8.15
CA THR A 53 -9.31 4.10 -8.53
C THR A 53 -10.57 3.99 -7.69
N LYS A 54 -11.72 3.84 -8.34
CA LYS A 54 -13.03 3.71 -7.72
C LYS A 54 -13.64 2.37 -8.08
N ILE A 55 -13.99 1.58 -7.07
CA ILE A 55 -14.72 0.31 -7.22
C ILE A 55 -16.07 0.49 -6.55
N ILE A 56 -17.09 0.75 -7.36
CA ILE A 56 -18.43 1.12 -6.88
C ILE A 56 -19.31 -0.13 -6.94
N LEU A 57 -19.55 -0.72 -5.77
CA LEU A 57 -20.54 -1.79 -5.61
C LEU A 57 -21.96 -1.20 -5.51
N ARG A 58 -22.94 -2.08 -5.25
CA ARG A 58 -24.33 -1.69 -5.07
C ARG A 58 -24.48 -0.61 -3.99
N LEU A 59 -25.05 0.52 -4.37
CA LEU A 59 -25.43 1.61 -3.46
C LEU A 59 -26.95 1.83 -3.54
N PRO A 60 -27.70 1.66 -2.44
CA PRO A 60 -29.15 1.81 -2.46
C PRO A 60 -29.60 3.27 -2.51
N GLU A 61 -28.90 4.15 -1.80
CA GLU A 61 -29.28 5.55 -1.63
C GLU A 61 -28.99 6.36 -2.91
N TYR A 62 -29.90 7.29 -3.28
CA TYR A 62 -29.72 8.06 -4.52
C TYR A 62 -28.59 9.07 -4.40
N SER A 63 -28.51 9.80 -3.28
CA SER A 63 -27.46 10.81 -3.07
C SER A 63 -26.06 10.19 -3.11
N ASP A 64 -25.88 9.01 -2.51
CA ASP A 64 -24.62 8.27 -2.55
C ASP A 64 -24.25 7.87 -3.98
N ARG A 65 -25.21 7.33 -4.75
CA ARG A 65 -25.01 6.94 -6.15
C ARG A 65 -24.63 8.13 -7.03
N GLU A 66 -25.32 9.25 -6.86
CA GLU A 66 -25.03 10.48 -7.62
C GLU A 66 -23.63 11.00 -7.29
N LEU A 67 -23.30 11.09 -6.00
CA LEU A 67 -22.00 11.56 -5.51
C LEU A 67 -20.84 10.73 -6.08
N VAL A 68 -20.87 9.41 -5.90
CA VAL A 68 -19.77 8.56 -6.38
C VAL A 68 -19.80 8.39 -7.88
N GLY A 69 -20.99 8.33 -8.49
CA GLY A 69 -21.13 8.07 -9.92
C GLY A 69 -20.66 9.23 -10.77
N LYS A 70 -20.99 10.47 -10.40
CA LYS A 70 -20.44 11.66 -11.05
C LYS A 70 -18.91 11.73 -10.91
N SER A 71 -18.37 11.31 -9.76
CA SER A 71 -16.92 11.25 -9.53
C SER A 71 -16.18 10.15 -10.32
N ALA A 72 -16.92 9.21 -10.92
CA ALA A 72 -16.43 8.10 -11.74
C ALA A 72 -16.90 8.20 -13.20
N ASN A 73 -17.36 9.40 -13.62
CA ASN A 73 -17.82 9.68 -14.98
C ASN A 73 -18.99 8.78 -15.45
N LEU A 74 -19.85 8.32 -14.53
CA LEU A 74 -21.08 7.61 -14.88
C LEU A 74 -22.13 8.58 -15.42
N ASN A 75 -22.88 8.13 -16.42
CA ASN A 75 -24.07 8.82 -16.90
C ASN A 75 -25.29 8.57 -15.97
N GLU A 76 -26.39 9.30 -16.18
CA GLU A 76 -27.58 9.21 -15.30
C GLU A 76 -28.22 7.82 -15.28
N GLU A 77 -28.22 7.11 -16.39
CA GLU A 77 -28.75 5.75 -16.47
C GLU A 77 -27.88 4.78 -15.65
N GLN A 78 -26.56 4.85 -15.81
CA GLN A 78 -25.60 4.06 -15.04
C GLN A 78 -25.67 4.37 -13.54
N ILE A 79 -25.81 5.63 -13.15
CA ILE A 79 -26.04 6.04 -11.75
C ILE A 79 -27.30 5.37 -11.22
N ASN A 80 -28.37 5.31 -12.01
CA ASN A 80 -29.60 4.64 -11.60
C ASN A 80 -29.42 3.12 -11.45
N GLU A 81 -28.64 2.50 -12.32
CA GLU A 81 -28.36 1.06 -12.30
C GLU A 81 -27.48 0.61 -11.11
N LEU A 82 -26.72 1.51 -10.48
CA LEU A 82 -25.92 1.18 -9.29
C LEU A 82 -26.75 0.53 -8.16
N ALA A 83 -28.03 0.91 -8.01
CA ALA A 83 -28.91 0.33 -6.98
C ALA A 83 -29.32 -1.13 -7.26
N LYS A 84 -29.15 -1.58 -8.50
CA LYS A 84 -29.58 -2.90 -9.00
C LYS A 84 -28.43 -3.88 -9.20
N LEU A 85 -27.18 -3.45 -8.98
CA LEU A 85 -26.02 -4.31 -9.14
C LEU A 85 -26.14 -5.58 -8.29
N PRO A 86 -25.96 -6.78 -8.88
CA PRO A 86 -25.98 -8.01 -8.13
C PRO A 86 -24.73 -8.13 -7.25
N LYS A 87 -24.77 -9.00 -6.24
CA LYS A 87 -23.65 -9.20 -5.32
C LYS A 87 -22.35 -9.52 -6.07
N GLY A 88 -21.29 -8.78 -5.73
CA GLY A 88 -19.98 -8.93 -6.36
C GLY A 88 -19.89 -8.37 -7.78
N VAL A 89 -20.87 -7.58 -8.24
CA VAL A 89 -20.70 -6.76 -9.46
C VAL A 89 -20.46 -5.31 -9.06
N ALA A 90 -19.52 -4.66 -9.75
CA ALA A 90 -19.11 -3.30 -9.49
C ALA A 90 -18.91 -2.52 -10.79
N ALA A 91 -19.18 -1.22 -10.76
CA ALA A 91 -18.64 -0.28 -11.74
C ALA A 91 -17.22 0.10 -11.30
N VAL A 92 -16.24 -0.15 -12.16
CA VAL A 92 -14.83 0.11 -11.89
C VAL A 92 -14.33 1.22 -12.80
N TYR A 93 -13.69 2.21 -12.20
CA TYR A 93 -13.12 3.34 -12.89
C TYR A 93 -11.76 3.68 -12.31
N GLN A 94 -10.87 4.18 -13.14
CA GLN A 94 -9.62 4.80 -12.75
C GLN A 94 -9.43 6.06 -13.60
N ASN A 95 -8.74 7.08 -13.08
CA ASN A 95 -8.50 8.28 -13.86
C ASN A 95 -7.83 7.94 -15.21
N GLU A 96 -8.13 8.73 -16.23
CA GLU A 96 -7.71 8.54 -17.63
C GLU A 96 -8.39 7.36 -18.36
N TRP A 97 -9.27 6.59 -17.72
CA TRP A 97 -10.11 5.64 -18.45
C TRP A 97 -11.18 6.39 -19.26
N LEU A 98 -11.43 5.92 -20.48
CA LEU A 98 -12.44 6.50 -21.36
C LEU A 98 -13.84 6.40 -20.73
N GLU A 99 -14.14 5.24 -20.14
CA GLU A 99 -15.42 4.95 -19.51
C GLU A 99 -15.24 3.95 -18.36
N PRO A 100 -16.14 3.99 -17.36
CA PRO A 100 -16.21 2.97 -16.32
C PRO A 100 -16.61 1.62 -16.92
N VAL A 101 -16.02 0.54 -16.41
CA VAL A 101 -16.31 -0.83 -16.84
C VAL A 101 -17.12 -1.57 -15.79
N LEU A 102 -18.04 -2.43 -16.24
CA LEU A 102 -18.79 -3.30 -15.34
C LEU A 102 -17.99 -4.59 -15.09
N CYS A 103 -17.62 -4.84 -13.84
CA CYS A 103 -16.77 -5.96 -13.45
C CYS A 103 -17.49 -6.92 -12.49
N LYS A 104 -17.29 -8.23 -12.68
CA LYS A 104 -17.66 -9.27 -11.71
C LYS A 104 -16.45 -9.60 -10.84
N VAL A 105 -16.50 -9.18 -9.58
CA VAL A 105 -15.51 -9.49 -8.56
C VAL A 105 -15.64 -10.95 -8.16
N ALA A 106 -14.53 -11.68 -8.27
CA ALA A 106 -14.44 -13.07 -7.83
C ALA A 106 -14.65 -13.16 -6.31
N LYS A 107 -15.33 -14.22 -5.86
CA LYS A 107 -15.48 -14.48 -4.43
C LYS A 107 -14.11 -14.86 -3.87
N TYR A 108 -13.68 -14.17 -2.82
CA TYR A 108 -12.50 -14.56 -2.06
C TYR A 108 -12.82 -15.81 -1.23
N ASP A 109 -12.04 -16.88 -1.40
CA ASP A 109 -12.29 -18.20 -0.82
C ASP A 109 -11.31 -18.50 0.32
N SER A 110 -11.36 -17.70 1.38
CA SER A 110 -10.59 -17.93 2.60
C SER A 110 -11.50 -17.97 3.82
N THR A 111 -10.98 -18.52 4.91
CA THR A 111 -11.56 -18.37 6.24
C THR A 111 -11.61 -16.89 6.64
N GLU A 112 -12.70 -16.46 7.26
CA GLU A 112 -12.79 -15.15 7.88
C GLU A 112 -11.71 -15.04 8.96
N MET A 113 -10.84 -14.04 8.81
CA MET A 113 -9.81 -13.73 9.80
C MET A 113 -10.28 -12.55 10.63
N VAL A 114 -10.14 -12.65 11.95
CA VAL A 114 -10.34 -11.50 12.83
C VAL A 114 -9.18 -10.54 12.59
N PHE A 115 -9.48 -9.28 12.29
CA PHE A 115 -8.46 -8.25 12.20
C PHE A 115 -7.71 -8.19 13.54
N GLN A 116 -6.42 -8.51 13.49
CA GLN A 116 -5.52 -8.31 14.61
C GLN A 116 -4.84 -6.97 14.39
N GLN A 117 -5.08 -6.01 15.29
CA GLN A 117 -4.30 -4.78 15.29
C GLN A 117 -2.83 -5.19 15.38
N PRO A 118 -1.96 -4.70 14.48
CA PRO A 118 -0.54 -4.99 14.56
C PRO A 118 -0.10 -4.63 15.98
N THR A 119 0.30 -5.64 16.76
CA THR A 119 0.93 -5.40 18.05
C THR A 119 2.09 -4.49 17.73
N GLN A 120 2.19 -3.33 18.40
CA GLN A 120 3.23 -2.33 18.18
C GLN A 120 4.56 -3.08 17.98
N LEU A 121 4.99 -3.21 16.72
CA LEU A 121 6.07 -4.15 16.40
C LEU A 121 7.30 -3.57 17.09
N VAL A 122 7.71 -4.24 18.16
CA VAL A 122 8.89 -3.84 18.90
C VAL A 122 10.04 -4.05 17.94
N ARG A 123 10.64 -2.96 17.48
CA ARG A 123 11.87 -2.97 16.68
C ARG A 123 12.96 -3.63 17.53
N THR A 124 13.02 -4.94 17.47
CA THR A 124 14.10 -5.74 18.05
C THR A 124 15.08 -5.96 16.93
N GLU A 125 15.80 -4.90 16.55
CA GLU A 125 16.80 -4.98 15.50
C GLU A 125 17.97 -5.86 15.97
N SER A 126 17.82 -7.16 15.78
CA SER A 126 18.93 -8.10 15.87
C SER A 126 19.68 -8.08 14.54
N PRO A 127 21.04 -8.06 14.54
CA PRO A 127 21.84 -8.14 13.31
C PRO A 127 21.50 -9.38 12.46
N TYR A 128 20.94 -10.42 13.07
CA TYR A 128 20.45 -11.61 12.37
C TYR A 128 19.28 -11.34 11.42
N HIS A 129 18.45 -10.30 11.64
CA HIS A 129 17.34 -9.98 10.72
C HIS A 129 17.85 -9.48 9.36
N ARG A 130 18.85 -8.60 9.35
CA ARG A 130 19.47 -8.12 8.11
C ARG A 130 20.17 -9.26 7.36
N LEU A 131 20.83 -10.17 8.10
CA LEU A 131 21.46 -11.36 7.54
C LEU A 131 20.43 -12.34 6.95
N ALA A 132 19.30 -12.55 7.62
CA ALA A 132 18.22 -13.39 7.12
C ALA A 132 17.64 -12.84 5.81
N ILE A 133 17.44 -11.52 5.71
CA ILE A 133 17.01 -10.87 4.45
C ILE A 133 18.05 -11.09 3.34
N LEU A 134 19.34 -10.94 3.65
CA LEU A 134 20.42 -11.20 2.69
C LEU A 134 20.43 -12.66 2.22
N GLU A 135 20.27 -13.61 3.13
CA GLU A 135 20.20 -15.04 2.83
C GLU A 135 19.02 -15.35 1.92
N LEU A 136 17.83 -14.80 2.20
CA LEU A 136 16.64 -14.94 1.37
C LEU A 136 16.82 -14.37 -0.05
N LEU A 137 17.47 -13.21 -0.17
CA LEU A 137 17.70 -12.56 -1.46
C LEU A 137 18.76 -13.26 -2.33
N THR A 138 19.64 -14.05 -1.72
CA THR A 138 20.79 -14.69 -2.40
C THR A 138 20.61 -16.20 -2.59
N THR A 139 19.85 -16.86 -1.71
CA THR A 139 19.52 -18.28 -1.80
C THR A 139 18.27 -18.44 -2.64
N SER A 140 18.43 -19.04 -3.83
CA SER A 140 17.38 -19.36 -4.84
C SER A 140 16.03 -18.64 -4.62
N PRO A 141 15.77 -17.53 -5.34
CA PRO A 141 14.67 -16.61 -5.06
C PRO A 141 13.27 -17.15 -5.41
N ASN A 142 13.04 -18.46 -5.38
CA ASN A 142 11.70 -19.03 -5.45
C ASN A 142 11.15 -19.17 -4.03
N LEU A 143 10.19 -18.31 -3.69
CA LEU A 143 9.42 -18.36 -2.45
C LEU A 143 8.43 -19.55 -2.47
N ASP A 144 8.91 -20.77 -2.68
CA ASP A 144 8.05 -21.92 -2.98
C ASP A 144 7.70 -22.79 -1.75
N SER A 145 8.08 -22.43 -0.52
CA SER A 145 7.50 -23.11 0.67
C SER A 145 7.96 -22.64 2.06
N THR A 146 9.05 -21.90 2.21
CA THR A 146 9.70 -21.79 3.53
C THR A 146 9.44 -20.52 4.33
N LEU A 147 8.95 -19.45 3.69
CA LEU A 147 8.72 -18.18 4.36
C LEU A 147 7.40 -17.56 3.90
N SER A 148 6.48 -17.30 4.83
CA SER A 148 5.20 -16.65 4.52
C SER A 148 5.39 -15.15 4.26
N PHE A 149 4.39 -14.51 3.65
CA PHE A 149 4.40 -13.06 3.45
C PHE A 149 4.45 -12.33 4.79
N GLU A 150 3.73 -12.84 5.79
CA GLU A 150 3.68 -12.31 7.14
C GLU A 150 5.06 -12.37 7.81
N GLU A 151 5.77 -13.48 7.69
CA GLU A 151 7.12 -13.64 8.24
C GLU A 151 8.13 -12.68 7.58
N LEU A 152 8.06 -12.50 6.25
CA LEU A 152 8.90 -11.51 5.56
C LEU A 152 8.58 -10.07 6.00
N GLN A 153 7.29 -9.78 6.18
CA GLN A 153 6.84 -8.48 6.63
C GLN A 153 7.36 -8.19 8.04
N GLU A 154 7.30 -9.16 8.96
CA GLU A 154 7.87 -9.03 10.31
C GLU A 154 9.39 -8.77 10.27
N LEU A 155 10.14 -9.55 9.48
CA LEU A 155 11.59 -9.37 9.33
C LEU A 155 11.97 -7.98 8.80
N THR A 156 11.28 -7.54 7.74
CA THR A 156 11.60 -6.26 7.09
C THR A 156 11.16 -5.05 7.93
N LEU A 157 10.07 -5.17 8.69
CA LEU A 157 9.64 -4.16 9.67
C LEU A 157 10.59 -4.07 10.87
N ALA A 158 11.11 -5.20 11.36
CA ALA A 158 12.08 -5.23 12.47
C ALA A 158 13.39 -4.50 12.12
N VAL A 159 13.80 -4.56 10.84
CA VAL A 159 14.97 -3.85 10.29
C VAL A 159 14.70 -2.36 10.02
N GLY A 160 13.42 -1.94 10.06
CA GLY A 160 13.03 -0.55 9.83
C GLY A 160 13.10 -0.13 8.36
N LEU A 161 12.93 -1.08 7.43
CA LEU A 161 12.88 -0.77 6.00
C LEU A 161 11.59 -0.04 5.64
N ASP A 162 11.68 0.94 4.74
CA ASP A 162 10.52 1.64 4.19
C ASP A 162 9.64 0.69 3.36
N SER A 163 8.34 0.98 3.28
CA SER A 163 7.34 0.13 2.62
C SER A 163 7.69 -0.17 1.15
N LEU A 164 8.28 0.79 0.44
CA LEU A 164 8.70 0.60 -0.95
C LEU A 164 9.82 -0.45 -1.04
N THR A 165 10.80 -0.39 -0.14
CA THR A 165 11.86 -1.41 -0.04
C THR A 165 11.28 -2.78 0.33
N GLN A 166 10.29 -2.85 1.23
CA GLN A 166 9.61 -4.11 1.58
C GLN A 166 8.92 -4.74 0.35
N VAL A 167 8.16 -3.93 -0.39
CA VAL A 167 7.47 -4.38 -1.62
C VAL A 167 8.48 -4.82 -2.69
N ARG A 168 9.61 -4.13 -2.83
CA ARG A 168 10.68 -4.53 -3.76
C ARG A 168 11.30 -5.87 -3.37
N ILE A 169 11.58 -6.09 -2.09
CA ILE A 169 12.06 -7.39 -1.59
C ILE A 169 11.04 -8.48 -1.91
N PHE A 170 9.77 -8.25 -1.59
CA PHE A 170 8.71 -9.23 -1.84
C PHE A 170 8.55 -9.55 -3.33
N ASN A 171 8.49 -8.54 -4.19
CA ASN A 171 8.40 -8.74 -5.63
C ASN A 171 9.63 -9.48 -6.16
N PHE A 172 10.83 -9.07 -5.75
CA PHE A 172 12.07 -9.73 -6.13
C PHE A 172 12.05 -11.22 -5.77
N LEU A 173 11.63 -11.58 -4.55
CA LEU A 173 11.54 -12.98 -4.12
C LEU A 173 10.39 -13.78 -4.78
N ARG A 174 9.43 -13.13 -5.43
CA ARG A 174 8.29 -13.81 -6.07
C ARG A 174 8.45 -13.94 -7.57
N THR A 175 9.09 -12.96 -8.21
CA THR A 175 9.19 -12.87 -9.67
C THR A 175 10.56 -13.25 -10.18
N THR A 176 11.58 -13.28 -9.33
CA THR A 176 12.94 -13.61 -9.77
C THR A 176 13.11 -15.10 -9.93
N SER A 177 13.58 -15.46 -11.10
CA SER A 177 14.00 -16.78 -11.53
C SER A 177 15.44 -16.66 -12.05
N PRO A 178 16.16 -17.77 -12.24
CA PRO A 178 17.50 -17.75 -12.81
C PRO A 178 17.59 -16.97 -14.14
N ASP A 179 16.50 -16.92 -14.92
CA ASP A 179 16.47 -16.35 -16.27
C ASP A 179 16.19 -14.82 -16.31
N ASN A 180 15.64 -14.23 -15.25
CA ASN A 180 15.29 -12.80 -15.19
C ASN A 180 15.94 -12.06 -14.01
N PHE A 181 17.04 -12.62 -13.48
CA PHE A 181 17.74 -12.08 -12.33
C PHE A 181 18.39 -10.70 -12.61
N SER A 182 18.00 -9.68 -11.84
CA SER A 182 18.52 -8.31 -11.96
C SER A 182 19.52 -7.98 -10.85
N MET A 183 20.82 -7.96 -11.20
CA MET A 183 21.89 -7.51 -10.30
C MET A 183 21.71 -6.05 -9.85
N HIS A 184 21.14 -5.19 -10.70
CA HIS A 184 20.87 -3.81 -10.35
C HIS A 184 19.81 -3.73 -9.25
N GLU A 185 18.72 -4.48 -9.38
CA GLU A 185 17.63 -4.47 -8.41
C GLU A 185 18.09 -5.04 -7.06
N LEU A 186 18.83 -6.15 -7.09
CA LEU A 186 19.46 -6.71 -5.89
C LEU A 186 20.40 -5.69 -5.22
N ALA A 187 21.30 -5.05 -5.98
CA ALA A 187 22.21 -4.05 -5.42
C ALA A 187 21.47 -2.85 -4.81
N HIS A 188 20.38 -2.40 -5.44
CA HIS A 188 19.54 -1.35 -4.90
C HIS A 188 18.87 -1.76 -3.59
N ILE A 189 18.33 -2.98 -3.50
CA ILE A 189 17.72 -3.52 -2.28
C ILE A 189 18.78 -3.62 -1.17
N LEU A 190 19.93 -4.24 -1.46
CA LEU A 190 21.00 -4.41 -0.47
C LEU A 190 21.56 -3.08 0.04
N GLY A 191 21.61 -2.05 -0.80
CA GLY A 191 22.01 -0.71 -0.36
C GLY A 191 21.05 -0.08 0.66
N LYS A 192 19.78 -0.49 0.68
CA LYS A 192 18.79 -0.09 1.68
C LYS A 192 18.82 -0.99 2.92
N VAL A 193 19.12 -2.28 2.75
CA VAL A 193 19.29 -3.24 3.85
C VAL A 193 20.60 -3.00 4.61
N TYR A 194 21.63 -2.42 4.00
CA TYR A 194 22.90 -2.10 4.64
C TYR A 194 23.41 -0.70 4.26
N PRO A 195 22.76 0.38 4.75
CA PRO A 195 23.13 1.75 4.39
C PRO A 195 24.57 2.10 4.81
N GLU A 196 25.02 1.60 5.98
CA GLU A 196 26.38 1.82 6.48
C GLU A 196 27.46 1.22 5.58
N LEU A 197 27.18 0.08 4.93
CA LEU A 197 28.12 -0.55 4.00
C LEU A 197 28.29 0.32 2.75
N VAL A 198 27.19 0.87 2.23
CA VAL A 198 27.23 1.80 1.09
C VAL A 198 28.01 3.06 1.44
N GLU A 199 27.79 3.60 2.64
CA GLU A 199 28.53 4.76 3.13
C GLU A 199 30.03 4.47 3.25
N LYS A 200 30.42 3.34 3.83
CA LYS A 200 31.82 2.90 3.90
C LYS A 200 32.44 2.70 2.51
N ILE A 201 31.71 2.12 1.56
CA ILE A 201 32.19 1.96 0.17
C ILE A 201 32.40 3.32 -0.49
N ARG A 202 31.47 4.27 -0.31
CA ARG A 202 31.61 5.64 -0.84
C ARG A 202 32.81 6.35 -0.24
N LEU A 203 32.96 6.28 1.09
CA LEU A 203 34.12 6.84 1.79
C LEU A 203 35.44 6.21 1.32
N LYS A 204 35.47 4.90 1.03
CA LYS A 204 36.63 4.21 0.44
C LYS A 204 36.92 4.69 -0.97
N ALA A 205 35.91 4.86 -1.81
CA ALA A 205 36.05 5.35 -3.18
C ALA A 205 36.55 6.81 -3.23
N GLU A 206 36.14 7.64 -2.28
CA GLU A 206 36.57 9.04 -2.17
C GLU A 206 37.96 9.22 -1.53
N LYS A 207 38.33 8.37 -0.56
CA LYS A 207 39.56 8.54 0.25
C LYS A 207 40.69 7.54 -0.05
N GLY A 208 40.45 6.48 -0.81
CA GLY A 208 41.47 5.46 -1.12
C GLY A 208 41.99 4.66 0.09
N LEU A 209 41.31 4.69 1.25
CA LEU A 209 41.72 3.98 2.48
C LEU A 209 40.77 2.83 2.85
N GLU A 210 41.33 1.73 3.33
CA GLU A 210 40.63 0.51 3.80
C GLU A 210 39.72 0.77 5.02
N PRO A 211 38.54 0.13 5.11
CA PRO A 211 37.60 0.35 6.21
C PRO A 211 38.08 -0.30 7.52
N PRO A 212 37.79 0.29 8.70
CA PRO A 212 37.97 -0.39 9.97
C PRO A 212 37.02 -1.58 10.07
N ALA A 213 37.51 -2.67 10.65
CA ALA A 213 36.83 -3.96 10.74
C ALA A 213 35.41 -3.83 11.33
N LEU A 214 34.50 -4.63 10.77
CA LEU A 214 33.13 -4.81 11.31
C LEU A 214 33.24 -5.43 12.71
N THR A 215 32.82 -4.69 13.74
CA THR A 215 32.53 -5.21 15.08
C THR A 215 31.04 -5.44 15.23
#